data_AF-A0A7X6PDU2-F1
#
_entry.id   AF-A0A7X6PDU2-F1
#
_cell.length_a   1.000
_cell.length_b   1.000
_cell.length_c   1.000
_cell.angle_alpha   90.00
_cell.angle_beta   90.00
_cell.angle_gamma   90.00
#
_symmetry.space_group_name_H-M   'P 1'
#
loop_
_entity.id
_entity.type
_entity.pdbx_description
1 polymer ?
#
loop_
_entity_poly.entity_id
_entity_poly.type
_entity_poly.pdbx_seq_one_letter_code
_entity_poly.pdbx_strand_id
1 'polypeptide(L)'
;MMKSLFTLILGLLLISPAIAQNDWENEQVIGINKEAPHSHYIPYTSVDQAVADVPLNSPLYLDLNGTWKFNWVKHPNLRPVDFYKNDYDVRSWDEIEVPSC
;
A
#
# COMPACT_ATOMS: atom_id res chain seq x y z
N MET A 1 17.75 -40.11 33.92
CA MET A 1 16.96 -40.17 32.67
C MET A 1 15.78 -39.19 32.63
N MET A 2 14.91 -39.09 33.64
CA MET A 2 13.71 -38.22 33.57
C MET A 2 13.96 -36.70 33.49
N LYS A 3 15.06 -36.18 34.07
CA LYS A 3 15.38 -34.74 34.01
C LYS A 3 15.68 -34.27 32.58
N SER A 4 16.39 -35.09 31.80
CA SER A 4 16.78 -34.77 30.42
C SER A 4 15.61 -34.76 29.44
N LEU A 5 14.54 -35.51 29.72
CA LEU A 5 13.34 -35.53 28.89
C LEU A 5 12.45 -34.30 29.18
N PHE A 6 12.42 -33.83 30.43
CA PHE A 6 11.68 -32.64 30.84
C PHE A 6 12.28 -31.34 30.27
N THR A 7 13.61 -31.25 30.21
CA THR A 7 14.32 -30.11 29.59
C THR A 7 14.07 -30.02 28.08
N LEU A 8 13.90 -31.17 27.40
CA LEU A 8 13.64 -31.22 25.97
C LEU A 8 12.22 -30.70 25.63
N ILE A 9 11.22 -31.07 26.43
CA ILE A 9 9.82 -30.64 26.25
C ILE A 9 9.68 -29.14 26.54
N LEU A 10 10.39 -28.61 27.55
CA LEU A 10 10.38 -27.18 27.87
C LEU A 10 11.05 -26.31 26.78
N GLY A 11 12.07 -26.84 26.09
CA GLY A 11 12.71 -26.17 24.96
C GLY A 11 11.84 -26.08 23.71
N LEU A 12 10.98 -27.06 23.46
CA LEU A 12 10.03 -27.06 22.34
C LEU A 12 8.85 -26.09 22.54
N LEU A 13 8.48 -25.78 23.78
CA LEU A 13 7.41 -24.82 24.12
C LEU A 13 7.79 -23.34 23.89
N LEU A 14 9.09 -23.02 23.75
CA LEU A 14 9.57 -21.65 23.55
C LEU A 14 9.57 -21.20 22.07
N ILE A 15 9.33 -22.11 21.14
CA ILE A 15 9.25 -21.80 19.70
C ILE A 15 7.78 -21.51 19.37
N SER A 16 7.28 -20.36 19.83
CA SER A 16 6.04 -19.83 19.26
C SER A 16 6.34 -19.38 17.84
N PRO A 17 5.57 -19.79 16.81
CA PRO A 17 5.72 -19.20 15.49
C PRO A 17 5.45 -17.71 15.63
N ALA A 18 6.44 -16.88 15.30
CA ALA A 18 6.21 -15.46 15.15
C ALA A 18 5.14 -15.30 14.07
N ILE A 19 3.93 -14.91 14.47
CA ILE A 19 2.93 -14.45 13.51
C ILE A 19 3.56 -13.23 12.84
N ALA A 20 3.71 -13.27 11.52
CA ALA A 20 4.22 -12.14 10.78
C ALA A 20 3.29 -10.95 11.04
N GLN A 21 3.80 -9.95 11.75
CA GLN A 21 3.11 -8.69 12.04
C GLN A 21 2.84 -7.98 10.72
N ASN A 22 1.67 -7.35 10.58
CA ASN A 22 1.39 -6.60 9.36
C ASN A 22 2.29 -5.37 9.28
N ASP A 23 2.64 -4.94 8.06
CA ASP A 23 3.53 -3.77 7.87
C ASP A 23 2.96 -2.49 8.52
N TRP A 24 1.63 -2.31 8.51
CA TRP A 24 0.94 -1.17 9.13
C TRP A 24 0.89 -1.23 10.66
N GLU A 25 1.33 -2.34 11.27
CA GLU A 25 1.48 -2.49 12.73
C GLU A 25 2.96 -2.38 13.15
N ASN A 26 3.91 -2.33 12.21
CA ASN A 26 5.35 -2.34 12.47
C ASN A 26 5.96 -0.94 12.26
N GLU A 27 6.39 -0.30 13.34
CA GLU A 27 6.90 1.07 13.32
C GLU A 27 8.26 1.23 12.61
N GLN A 28 8.98 0.13 12.40
CA GLN A 28 10.23 0.14 11.62
C GLN A 28 9.96 0.18 10.11
N VAL A 29 8.73 -0.12 9.68
CA VAL A 29 8.33 -0.11 8.26
C VAL A 29 7.66 1.21 7.93
N ILE A 30 8.48 2.21 7.56
CA ILE A 30 8.00 3.54 7.14
C ILE A 30 7.80 3.67 5.62
N GLY A 31 8.07 2.59 4.87
CA GLY A 31 7.88 2.52 3.43
C GLY A 31 8.67 1.39 2.78
N ILE A 32 8.16 0.90 1.67
CA ILE A 32 8.73 -0.20 0.90
C ILE A 32 8.80 0.27 -0.55
N ASN A 33 9.96 0.11 -1.21
CA ASN A 33 10.18 0.44 -2.63
C ASN A 33 9.79 1.88 -3.04
N LYS A 34 9.88 2.85 -2.12
CA LYS A 34 9.73 4.27 -2.46
C LYS A 34 11.03 4.79 -3.08
N GLU A 35 10.90 5.70 -4.05
CA GLU A 35 12.04 6.48 -4.54
C GLU A 35 12.67 7.31 -3.41
N ALA A 36 13.97 7.62 -3.55
CA ALA A 36 14.66 8.47 -2.59
C ALA A 36 14.04 9.88 -2.57
N PRO A 37 13.93 10.54 -1.41
CA PRO A 37 13.41 11.90 -1.33
C PRO A 37 14.17 12.86 -2.23
N HIS A 38 13.44 13.65 -3.01
CA HIS A 38 14.00 14.67 -3.90
C HIS A 38 13.10 15.91 -3.96
N SER A 39 13.61 17.01 -4.52
CA SER A 39 12.79 18.21 -4.75
C SER A 39 11.69 17.91 -5.77
N HIS A 40 10.49 18.44 -5.57
CA HIS A 40 9.38 18.24 -6.50
C HIS A 40 9.66 18.94 -7.84
N TYR A 41 9.32 18.26 -8.95
CA TYR A 41 9.30 18.84 -10.29
C TYR A 41 8.37 18.01 -11.17
N ILE A 42 7.92 18.61 -12.27
CA ILE A 42 7.19 17.93 -13.34
C ILE A 42 8.03 18.05 -14.60
N PRO A 43 8.16 16.98 -15.41
CA PRO A 43 8.85 17.08 -16.68
C PRO A 43 8.01 17.92 -17.65
N TYR A 44 8.64 18.88 -18.33
CA TYR A 44 8.04 19.71 -19.36
C TYR A 44 8.84 19.58 -20.66
N THR A 45 8.20 19.86 -21.81
CA THR A 45 8.84 19.71 -23.12
C THR A 45 9.50 20.99 -23.64
N SER A 46 9.33 22.12 -22.96
CA SER A 46 9.98 23.39 -23.27
C SER A 46 10.28 24.21 -22.03
N VAL A 47 11.21 25.17 -22.16
CA VAL A 47 11.54 26.12 -21.10
C VAL A 47 10.33 26.99 -20.76
N ASP A 48 9.58 27.45 -21.76
CA ASP A 48 8.38 28.27 -21.53
C ASP A 48 7.32 27.53 -20.70
N GLN A 49 7.13 26.23 -20.97
CA GLN A 49 6.26 25.38 -20.14
C GLN A 49 6.78 25.26 -18.71
N ALA A 50 8.09 25.04 -18.55
CA ALA A 50 8.71 24.92 -17.23
C ALA A 50 8.65 26.24 -16.43
N VAL A 51 8.72 27.39 -17.09
CA VAL A 51 8.59 28.72 -16.48
C VAL A 51 7.13 29.00 -16.10
N ALA A 52 6.17 28.59 -16.92
CA ALA A 52 4.75 28.74 -16.62
C ALA A 52 4.31 27.83 -15.45
N ASP A 53 4.96 26.69 -15.29
CA ASP A 53 4.76 25.70 -14.22
C ASP A 53 3.29 25.30 -14.02
N VAL A 54 2.63 24.95 -15.12
CA VAL A 54 1.26 24.44 -15.11
C VAL A 54 1.30 22.93 -15.41
N PRO A 55 1.18 22.05 -14.40
CA PRO A 55 1.25 20.59 -14.55
C PRO A 55 0.41 20.04 -15.70
N LEU A 56 -0.85 20.49 -15.78
CA LEU A 56 -1.84 20.04 -16.76
C LEU A 56 -1.48 20.40 -18.21
N ASN A 57 -0.55 21.33 -18.42
CA ASN A 57 -0.07 21.69 -19.75
C ASN A 57 1.13 20.83 -20.19
N SER A 58 1.69 20.01 -19.30
CA SER A 58 2.76 19.09 -19.67
C SER A 58 2.19 17.86 -20.40
N PRO A 59 2.71 17.49 -21.57
CA PRO A 59 2.33 16.24 -22.23
C PRO A 59 2.89 14.99 -21.52
N LEU A 60 3.71 15.18 -20.48
CA LEU A 60 4.33 14.11 -19.68
C LEU A 60 3.64 13.97 -18.30
N TYR A 61 2.50 14.64 -18.11
CA TYR A 61 1.69 14.59 -16.91
C TYR A 61 0.31 14.03 -17.23
N LEU A 62 -0.21 13.18 -16.35
CA LEU A 62 -1.57 12.64 -16.42
C LEU A 62 -2.23 12.82 -15.05
N ASP A 63 -3.34 13.55 -15.03
CA ASP A 63 -4.18 13.63 -13.83
C ASP A 63 -5.02 12.35 -13.71
N LEU A 64 -5.08 11.80 -12.49
CA LEU A 64 -5.86 10.60 -12.16
C LEU A 64 -7.01 10.92 -11.19
N ASN A 65 -7.26 12.20 -10.90
CA ASN A 65 -8.45 12.65 -10.19
C ASN A 65 -9.73 12.29 -10.98
N GLY A 66 -10.83 12.09 -10.25
CA GLY A 66 -12.13 11.76 -10.82
C GLY A 66 -12.82 10.62 -10.08
N THR A 67 -13.70 9.90 -10.76
CA THR A 67 -14.51 8.83 -10.18
C THR A 67 -13.77 7.49 -10.15
N TRP A 68 -13.69 6.88 -8.95
CA TRP A 68 -13.04 5.58 -8.73
C TRP A 68 -14.03 4.57 -8.15
N LYS A 69 -13.88 3.28 -8.50
CA LYS A 69 -14.58 2.20 -7.82
C LYS A 69 -14.08 2.04 -6.39
N PHE A 70 -14.99 2.00 -5.43
CA PHE A 70 -14.66 2.03 -4.01
C PHE A 70 -15.51 1.02 -3.22
N ASN A 71 -14.85 0.30 -2.31
CA ASN A 71 -15.49 -0.67 -1.43
C ASN A 71 -14.98 -0.48 0.00
N TRP A 72 -15.82 0.10 0.85
CA TRP A 72 -15.51 0.32 2.25
C TRP A 72 -15.81 -0.93 3.07
N VAL A 73 -14.90 -1.29 3.97
CA VAL A 73 -15.10 -2.36 4.96
C VAL A 73 -14.67 -1.90 6.34
N LYS A 74 -15.35 -2.39 7.38
CA LYS A 74 -15.09 -1.99 8.77
C LYS A 74 -13.74 -2.47 9.31
N HIS A 75 -13.19 -3.55 8.77
CA HIS A 75 -11.95 -4.14 9.24
C HIS A 75 -11.17 -4.76 8.07
N PRO A 76 -9.82 -4.71 8.05
CA PRO A 76 -9.02 -5.17 6.90
C PRO A 76 -9.21 -6.65 6.52
N ASN A 77 -9.61 -7.50 7.47
CA ASN A 77 -9.91 -8.92 7.23
C ASN A 77 -11.22 -9.15 6.45
N LEU A 78 -12.09 -8.14 6.35
CA LEU A 78 -13.33 -8.19 5.59
C LEU A 78 -13.14 -7.78 4.12
N ARG A 79 -11.94 -7.30 3.75
CA ARG A 79 -11.65 -6.92 2.37
C ARG A 79 -11.70 -8.15 1.45
N PRO A 80 -12.15 -8.02 0.20
CA PRO A 80 -11.96 -9.07 -0.79
C PRO A 80 -10.47 -9.21 -1.08
N VAL A 81 -9.85 -10.34 -0.72
CA VAL A 81 -8.37 -10.48 -0.71
C VAL A 81 -7.74 -10.27 -2.09
N ASP A 82 -8.44 -10.69 -3.15
CA ASP A 82 -7.95 -10.72 -4.53
C ASP A 82 -8.34 -9.50 -5.38
N PHE A 83 -8.84 -8.43 -4.76
CA PHE A 83 -9.37 -7.24 -5.48
C PHE A 83 -8.35 -6.53 -6.38
N TYR A 84 -7.05 -6.74 -6.15
CA TYR A 84 -5.97 -6.13 -6.92
C TYR A 84 -5.72 -6.83 -8.27
N LYS A 85 -6.32 -8.00 -8.51
CA LYS A 85 -6.16 -8.73 -9.77
C LYS A 85 -6.94 -8.03 -10.89
N ASN A 86 -6.36 -7.95 -12.08
CA ASN A 86 -6.95 -7.26 -13.23
C ASN A 86 -8.30 -7.83 -13.68
N ASP A 87 -8.57 -9.10 -13.36
CA ASP A 87 -9.79 -9.82 -13.71
C ASP A 87 -10.81 -9.90 -12.57
N TYR A 88 -10.55 -9.26 -11.43
CA TYR A 88 -11.50 -9.19 -10.33
C TYR A 88 -12.70 -8.30 -10.69
N ASP A 89 -13.91 -8.81 -10.54
CA ASP A 89 -15.13 -8.08 -10.87
C ASP A 89 -15.51 -7.06 -9.78
N VAL A 90 -15.38 -5.78 -10.12
CA VAL A 90 -15.74 -4.64 -9.24
C VAL A 90 -17.04 -3.95 -9.67
N ARG A 91 -17.82 -4.52 -10.59
CA ARG A 91 -19.02 -3.85 -11.14
C ARG A 91 -20.07 -3.51 -10.08
N SER A 92 -20.14 -4.29 -9.00
CA SER A 92 -21.07 -4.06 -7.89
C SER A 92 -20.55 -3.07 -6.84
N TRP A 93 -19.35 -2.52 -7.00
CA TRP A 93 -18.79 -1.55 -6.07
C TRP A 93 -19.39 -0.17 -6.31
N ASP A 94 -19.48 0.60 -5.24
CA ASP A 94 -19.85 2.00 -5.29
C ASP A 94 -18.76 2.83 -5.99
N GLU A 95 -19.05 4.10 -6.20
CA GLU A 95 -18.14 5.08 -6.79
C GLU A 95 -17.84 6.19 -5.78
N ILE A 96 -16.61 6.72 -5.83
CA ILE A 96 -16.17 7.86 -5.02
C ILE A 96 -15.42 8.86 -5.89
N GLU A 97 -15.62 10.15 -5.65
CA GLU A 97 -14.81 11.21 -6.26
C GLU A 97 -13.45 11.30 -5.54
N VAL A 98 -12.35 11.39 -6.28
CA VAL A 98 -10.99 11.52 -5.75
C VAL A 98 -10.38 12.82 -6.24
N PRO A 99 -9.83 13.68 -5.34
CA PRO A 99 -9.73 13.51 -3.89
C PRO A 99 -11.04 13.85 -3.12
N SER A 100 -11.38 13.07 -2.08
CA SER A 100 -12.46 13.35 -1.13
C SER A 100 -12.20 12.69 0.24
N CYS A 101 -13.07 12.94 1.23
CA CYS A 101 -13.03 12.38 2.58
C CYS A 101 -14.35 11.67 2.93
#